data_AF-A0A7V9FK71-F1
#
_entry.id   AF-A0A7V9FK71-F1
#
_cell.length_a   1.000
_cell.length_b   1.000
_cell.length_c   1.000
_cell.angle_alpha   90.00
_cell.angle_beta   90.00
_cell.angle_gamma   90.00
#
_symmetry.space_group_name_H-M   'P 1'
#
loop_
_entity.id
_entity.type
_entity.pdbx_description
1 polymer ?
#
loop_
_entity_poly.entity_id
_entity_poly.type
_entity_poly.pdbx_seq_one_letter_code
_entity_poly.pdbx_strand_id
1 'polypeptide(L)'
;MRRALVLQLLAVALLSGCGGEDAGLDQATRQTAGTWQRVETGGATRCARGGRFAFWIRRGDPKRLVVFFQGGGGCFSKETCAEGSTWFDDRVDARDDPRGSGGMLDLADRQNPFRDWSWVYIPSCTGDVHTGDARVDYGSVEVEQRGWQNARAALERGFREFPSPASVLVTGCSAGSVGSACTSTRSSDATRPLA
;
A
#
# COMPACT_ATOMS: atom_id res chain seq x y z
N MET A 1 7.51 -78.71 -2.29
CA MET A 1 7.80 -77.34 -2.75
C MET A 1 6.86 -76.37 -2.06
N ARG A 2 7.45 -75.41 -1.32
CA ARG A 2 6.98 -74.08 -0.87
C ARG A 2 5.60 -73.90 -0.18
N ARG A 3 5.72 -73.31 1.02
CA ARG A 3 4.73 -72.81 2.00
C ARG A 3 3.94 -71.61 1.49
N ALA A 4 2.72 -71.39 2.01
CA ALA A 4 2.24 -70.06 2.44
C ALA A 4 1.02 -70.18 3.38
N LEU A 5 1.25 -69.95 4.68
CA LEU A 5 0.23 -69.47 5.62
C LEU A 5 -0.08 -68.01 5.26
N VAL A 6 -1.36 -67.60 5.26
CA VAL A 6 -1.74 -66.18 5.27
C VAL A 6 -2.34 -65.86 6.63
N LEU A 7 -1.60 -65.03 7.36
CA LEU A 7 -1.87 -64.50 8.69
C LEU A 7 -2.93 -63.40 8.60
N GLN A 8 -3.87 -63.39 9.55
CA GLN A 8 -4.80 -62.28 9.78
C GLN A 8 -4.07 -61.04 10.30
N LEU A 9 -4.42 -59.85 9.82
CA LEU A 9 -4.07 -58.57 10.45
C LEU A 9 -5.30 -57.65 10.47
N LEU A 10 -5.86 -57.48 11.67
CA LEU A 10 -6.74 -56.37 12.04
C LEU A 10 -5.95 -55.06 11.97
N ALA A 11 -6.47 -54.05 11.28
CA ALA A 11 -6.02 -52.67 11.41
C ALA A 11 -7.12 -51.84 12.07
N VAL A 12 -6.87 -51.47 13.34
CA VAL A 12 -7.66 -50.51 14.10
C VAL A 12 -7.37 -49.10 13.53
N ALA A 13 -8.38 -48.45 12.98
CA ALA A 13 -8.28 -47.07 12.54
C ALA A 13 -8.36 -46.13 13.75
N LEU A 14 -7.24 -45.50 14.09
CA LEU A 14 -7.16 -44.43 15.09
C LEU A 14 -7.71 -43.14 14.47
N LEU A 15 -8.80 -42.63 15.06
CA LEU A 15 -9.29 -41.27 14.85
C LEU A 15 -8.32 -40.27 15.49
N SER A 16 -7.72 -39.40 14.68
CA SER A 16 -6.94 -38.26 15.18
C SER A 16 -7.18 -37.01 14.34
N GLY A 17 -7.60 -35.94 15.01
CA GLY A 17 -7.29 -34.57 14.61
C GLY A 17 -8.45 -33.75 14.07
N CYS A 18 -9.12 -33.02 14.97
CA CYS A 18 -9.80 -31.77 14.62
C CYS A 18 -8.71 -30.68 14.60
N GLY A 19 -8.50 -30.03 13.45
CA GLY A 19 -7.58 -28.91 13.33
C GLY A 19 -6.85 -28.88 11.99
N GLY A 20 -7.25 -27.98 11.11
CA GLY A 20 -6.49 -27.72 9.89
C GLY A 20 -7.24 -26.93 8.82
N GLU A 21 -7.47 -25.62 9.06
CA GLU A 21 -7.77 -24.67 7.98
C GLU A 21 -6.87 -23.41 7.96
N ASP A 22 -5.84 -23.30 8.82
CA ASP A 22 -4.99 -22.10 8.88
C ASP A 22 -3.69 -22.17 8.04
N ALA A 23 -3.32 -23.35 7.54
CA ALA A 23 -2.03 -23.53 6.85
C ALA A 23 -1.98 -22.88 5.44
N GLY A 24 -3.14 -22.63 4.81
CA GLY A 24 -3.22 -22.08 3.45
C GLY A 24 -2.96 -20.57 3.37
N LEU A 25 -3.46 -19.81 4.35
CA LEU A 25 -3.23 -18.37 4.45
C LEU A 25 -1.77 -18.06 4.79
N ASP A 26 -1.17 -18.86 5.66
CA ASP A 26 0.19 -18.64 6.16
C ASP A 26 1.27 -18.90 5.08
N GLN A 27 1.01 -19.81 4.13
CA GLN A 27 1.92 -20.04 3.00
C GLN A 27 1.80 -18.99 1.89
N ALA A 28 0.59 -18.54 1.55
CA ALA A 28 0.39 -17.46 0.59
C ALA A 28 0.97 -16.12 1.11
N THR A 29 0.88 -15.90 2.44
CA THR A 29 1.46 -14.72 3.11
C THR A 29 2.99 -14.74 3.09
N ARG A 30 3.62 -15.90 3.27
CA ARG A 30 5.09 -16.06 3.15
C ARG A 30 5.59 -15.95 1.71
N GLN A 31 4.81 -16.37 0.71
CA GLN A 31 5.20 -16.34 -0.71
C GLN A 31 5.30 -14.92 -1.32
N THR A 32 4.78 -13.89 -0.65
CA THR A 32 4.86 -12.49 -1.11
C THR A 32 5.71 -11.59 -0.21
N ALA A 33 6.41 -12.16 0.77
CA ALA A 33 7.31 -11.42 1.64
C ALA A 33 8.44 -10.79 0.81
N GLY A 34 8.71 -9.50 1.06
CA GLY A 34 9.78 -8.77 0.39
C GLY A 34 9.47 -8.24 -1.00
N THR A 35 8.31 -8.56 -1.60
CA THR A 35 7.91 -8.07 -2.92
C THR A 35 6.92 -6.91 -2.84
N TRP A 36 7.02 -5.97 -3.77
CA TRP A 36 6.07 -4.88 -3.91
C TRP A 36 4.83 -5.36 -4.68
N GLN A 37 3.67 -5.27 -4.06
CA GLN A 37 2.37 -5.57 -4.63
C GLN A 37 1.64 -4.27 -4.97
N ARG A 38 1.33 -4.07 -6.25
CA ARG A 38 0.43 -2.99 -6.68
C ARG A 38 -1.01 -3.33 -6.28
N VAL A 39 -1.71 -2.37 -5.69
CA VAL A 39 -3.09 -2.47 -5.24
C VAL A 39 -3.91 -1.44 -6.01
N GLU A 40 -4.79 -1.91 -6.88
CA GLU A 40 -5.77 -1.08 -7.56
C GLU A 40 -6.91 -0.70 -6.60
N THR A 41 -7.41 0.52 -6.74
CA THR A 41 -8.48 1.06 -5.90
C THR A 41 -9.72 1.41 -6.72
N GLY A 42 -10.82 1.70 -6.04
CA GLY A 42 -12.09 2.08 -6.64
C GLY A 42 -12.87 3.04 -5.75
N GLY A 43 -14.12 3.30 -6.11
CA GLY A 43 -14.96 4.26 -5.39
C GLY A 43 -14.51 5.70 -5.66
N ALA A 44 -14.22 6.46 -4.59
CA ALA A 44 -13.89 7.88 -4.69
C ALA A 44 -12.44 8.16 -5.17
N THR A 45 -11.58 7.13 -5.18
CA THR A 45 -10.17 7.26 -5.58
C THR A 45 -10.04 7.51 -7.07
N ARG A 46 -9.18 8.47 -7.46
CA ARG A 46 -9.00 8.88 -8.85
C ARG A 46 -7.74 9.73 -9.00
N CYS A 47 -7.13 9.69 -10.17
CA CYS A 47 -6.08 10.63 -10.57
C CYS A 47 -6.66 11.84 -11.28
N ALA A 48 -5.86 12.90 -11.41
CA ALA A 48 -6.25 14.22 -11.90
C ALA A 48 -7.08 14.20 -13.19
N ARG A 49 -6.74 13.30 -14.13
CA ARG A 49 -7.42 13.15 -15.45
C ARG A 49 -8.54 12.12 -15.49
N GLY A 50 -9.00 11.68 -14.32
CA GLY A 50 -10.00 10.63 -14.22
C GLY A 50 -9.46 9.20 -14.23
N GLY A 51 -8.14 9.03 -14.36
CA GLY A 51 -7.48 7.74 -14.34
C GLY A 51 -7.64 6.99 -13.01
N ARG A 52 -7.46 5.67 -13.04
CA ARG A 52 -7.49 4.84 -11.83
C ARG A 52 -6.29 5.14 -10.94
N PHE A 53 -6.55 5.24 -9.64
CA PHE A 53 -5.50 5.31 -8.62
C PHE A 53 -5.07 3.89 -8.22
N ALA A 54 -3.77 3.73 -7.99
CA ALA A 54 -3.20 2.55 -7.38
C ALA A 54 -2.07 2.96 -6.44
N PHE A 55 -1.77 2.09 -5.50
CA PHE A 55 -0.67 2.26 -4.55
C PHE A 55 0.04 0.93 -4.35
N TRP A 56 1.10 0.89 -3.55
CA TRP A 56 1.88 -0.34 -3.35
C TRP A 56 1.97 -0.74 -1.89
N ILE A 57 1.95 -2.05 -1.64
CA ILE A 57 2.21 -2.67 -0.34
C ILE A 57 3.41 -3.60 -0.48
N ARG A 58 4.30 -3.61 0.51
CA ARG A 58 5.32 -4.64 0.65
C ARG A 58 5.30 -5.22 2.05
N ARG A 59 5.23 -6.55 2.14
CA ARG A 59 5.25 -7.27 3.43
C ARG A 59 6.70 -7.47 3.89
N GLY A 60 7.00 -7.02 5.11
CA GLY A 60 8.26 -7.23 5.82
C GLY A 60 7.96 -7.64 7.26
N ASP A 61 8.67 -7.06 8.23
CA ASP A 61 8.32 -7.14 9.65
C ASP A 61 6.94 -6.48 9.86
N PRO A 62 5.89 -7.23 10.25
CA PRO A 62 4.54 -6.67 10.45
C PRO A 62 4.44 -5.78 11.68
N LYS A 63 5.45 -5.76 12.56
CA LYS A 63 5.51 -4.88 13.73
C LYS A 63 6.13 -3.52 13.41
N ARG A 64 6.68 -3.33 12.21
CA ARG A 64 7.35 -2.09 11.80
C ARG A 64 6.86 -1.67 10.41
N LEU A 65 6.13 -0.56 10.36
CA LEU A 65 5.48 -0.08 9.15
C LEU A 65 6.04 1.27 8.72
N VAL A 66 6.38 1.41 7.44
CA VAL A 66 6.61 2.70 6.79
C VAL A 66 5.40 3.02 5.92
N VAL A 67 4.81 4.20 6.13
CA VAL A 67 3.85 4.82 5.22
C VAL A 67 4.60 5.94 4.50
N PHE A 68 4.83 5.75 3.20
CA PHE A 68 5.60 6.67 2.37
C PHE A 68 4.72 7.36 1.35
N PHE A 69 4.71 8.69 1.36
CA PHE A 69 4.05 9.50 0.34
C PHE A 69 5.07 9.96 -0.72
N GLN A 70 4.83 9.58 -1.97
CA GLN A 70 5.64 10.03 -3.09
C GLN A 70 5.50 11.54 -3.31
N GLY A 71 6.56 12.15 -3.83
CA GLY A 71 6.47 13.45 -4.47
C GLY A 71 5.71 13.39 -5.79
N GLY A 72 5.73 14.50 -6.52
CA GLY A 72 4.96 14.61 -7.77
C GLY A 72 4.30 15.96 -7.95
N GLY A 73 4.78 16.99 -7.23
CA GLY A 73 4.43 18.39 -7.46
C GLY A 73 2.99 18.76 -7.09
N GLY A 74 2.51 19.85 -7.68
CA GLY A 74 1.19 20.41 -7.40
C GLY A 74 0.73 21.37 -8.49
N CYS A 75 -0.58 21.57 -8.58
CA CYS A 75 -1.22 22.46 -9.53
C CYS A 75 -2.30 23.31 -8.83
N PHE A 76 -2.38 24.59 -9.19
CA PHE A 76 -3.19 25.60 -8.49
C PHE A 76 -3.64 26.76 -9.40
N SER A 77 -3.44 26.63 -10.71
CA SER A 77 -3.84 27.61 -11.72
C SER A 77 -4.16 26.89 -13.04
N LYS A 78 -4.80 27.60 -13.96
CA LYS A 78 -5.06 27.12 -15.32
C LYS A 78 -3.79 26.59 -16.00
N GLU A 79 -2.69 27.30 -15.86
CA GLU A 79 -1.39 26.98 -16.49
C GLU A 79 -0.73 25.76 -15.83
N THR A 80 -0.70 25.73 -14.50
CA THR A 80 -0.07 24.62 -13.76
C THR A 80 -0.88 23.33 -13.86
N CYS A 81 -2.21 23.43 -14.00
CA CYS A 81 -3.12 22.29 -14.11
C CYS A 81 -3.42 21.85 -15.56
N ALA A 82 -2.90 22.56 -16.57
CA ALA A 82 -3.11 22.25 -17.98
C ALA A 82 -2.66 20.81 -18.33
N GLU A 83 -3.31 20.20 -19.32
CA GLU A 83 -2.85 18.91 -19.86
C GLU A 83 -1.43 19.04 -20.41
N GLY A 84 -0.56 18.08 -20.09
CA GLY A 84 0.85 18.12 -20.45
C GLY A 84 1.74 19.02 -19.57
N SER A 85 1.17 19.69 -18.55
CA SER A 85 1.96 20.41 -17.54
C SER A 85 2.95 19.49 -16.84
N THR A 86 4.16 20.00 -16.59
CA THR A 86 5.23 19.30 -15.85
C THR A 86 5.26 19.65 -14.37
N TRP A 87 4.33 20.49 -13.89
CA TRP A 87 4.27 20.92 -12.49
C TRP A 87 3.85 19.82 -11.53
N PHE A 88 3.17 18.79 -12.03
CA PHE A 88 2.71 17.68 -11.21
C PHE A 88 2.53 16.41 -12.03
N ASP A 89 2.52 15.26 -11.35
CA ASP A 89 2.09 14.00 -11.95
C ASP A 89 0.57 13.88 -11.92
N ASP A 90 -0.02 13.53 -13.07
CA ASP A 90 -1.46 13.48 -13.27
C ASP A 90 -2.02 12.06 -13.42
N ARG A 91 -1.15 11.04 -13.27
CA ARG A 91 -1.49 9.62 -13.40
C ARG A 91 -0.64 8.76 -12.46
N VAL A 92 -1.00 7.47 -12.34
CA VAL A 92 -0.12 6.46 -11.74
C VAL A 92 0.32 5.49 -12.84
N ASP A 93 1.60 5.49 -13.18
CA ASP A 93 2.20 4.65 -14.21
C ASP A 93 3.43 3.86 -13.72
N ALA A 94 4.29 3.41 -14.63
CA ALA A 94 5.47 2.62 -14.31
C ALA A 94 6.55 3.42 -13.56
N ARG A 95 6.54 4.75 -13.65
CA ARG A 95 7.49 5.65 -12.99
C ARG A 95 7.20 5.80 -11.49
N ASP A 96 5.98 5.48 -11.07
CA ASP A 96 5.55 5.52 -9.67
C ASP A 96 5.83 4.22 -8.92
N ASP A 97 6.30 3.19 -9.63
CA ASP A 97 6.65 1.93 -8.99
C ASP A 97 7.90 2.09 -8.11
N PRO A 98 7.82 1.78 -6.80
CA PRO A 98 8.94 1.97 -5.89
C PRO A 98 10.10 0.98 -6.15
N ARG A 99 9.91 -0.04 -7.00
CA ARG A 99 10.98 -1.00 -7.34
C ARG A 99 12.13 -0.29 -8.04
N GLY A 100 13.34 -0.49 -7.53
CA GLY A 100 14.55 0.12 -8.08
C GLY A 100 14.74 1.59 -7.71
N SER A 101 13.91 2.14 -6.82
CA SER A 101 14.12 3.47 -6.24
C SER A 101 15.32 3.50 -5.29
N GLY A 102 15.99 4.65 -5.21
CA GLY A 102 17.14 4.86 -4.33
C GLY A 102 16.76 5.31 -2.90
N GLY A 103 17.79 5.62 -2.10
CA GLY A 103 17.62 6.19 -0.76
C GLY A 103 16.88 5.25 0.19
N MET A 104 15.88 5.76 0.92
CA MET A 104 15.11 4.96 1.86
C MET A 104 14.34 3.80 1.19
N LEU A 105 14.08 3.90 -0.11
CA LEU A 105 13.39 2.88 -0.91
C LEU A 105 14.34 1.84 -1.51
N ASP A 106 15.67 2.03 -1.39
CA ASP A 106 16.65 1.01 -1.77
C ASP A 106 16.69 -0.08 -0.71
N LEU A 107 15.82 -1.07 -0.85
CA LEU A 107 15.70 -2.18 0.11
C LEU A 107 16.75 -3.29 -0.13
N ALA A 108 17.57 -3.16 -1.18
CA ALA A 108 18.71 -4.05 -1.43
C ALA A 108 19.95 -3.60 -0.65
N ASP A 109 20.07 -2.30 -0.36
CA ASP A 109 21.12 -1.77 0.49
C ASP A 109 21.05 -2.36 1.92
N ARG A 110 22.16 -2.94 2.35
CA ARG A 110 22.32 -3.52 3.70
C ARG A 110 22.41 -2.45 4.79
N GLN A 111 22.72 -1.21 4.44
CA GLN A 111 22.79 -0.07 5.36
C GLN A 111 21.42 0.58 5.58
N ASN A 112 20.41 0.26 4.75
CA ASN A 112 19.07 0.81 4.90
C ASN A 112 18.37 0.24 6.15
N PRO A 113 18.07 1.05 7.18
CA PRO A 113 17.44 0.56 8.42
C PRO A 113 15.98 0.11 8.24
N PHE A 114 15.37 0.41 7.09
CA PHE A 114 13.98 0.10 6.76
C PHE A 114 13.83 -1.07 5.77
N ARG A 115 14.94 -1.69 5.33
CA ARG A 115 14.94 -2.76 4.30
C ARG A 115 14.00 -3.93 4.62
N ASP A 116 13.90 -4.26 5.90
CA ASP A 116 13.08 -5.37 6.41
C ASP A 116 11.72 -4.92 6.96
N TRP A 117 11.40 -3.62 6.93
CA TRP A 117 10.10 -3.12 7.38
C TRP A 117 9.00 -3.47 6.37
N SER A 118 7.76 -3.48 6.84
CA SER A 118 6.58 -3.45 5.98
C SER A 118 6.35 -2.05 5.43
N TRP A 119 5.76 -1.94 4.24
CA TRP A 119 5.57 -0.66 3.56
C TRP A 119 4.17 -0.49 2.97
N VAL A 120 3.67 0.74 3.06
CA VAL A 120 2.57 1.28 2.24
C VAL A 120 3.14 2.49 1.52
N TYR A 121 3.23 2.41 0.19
CA TYR A 121 3.75 3.47 -0.67
C TYR A 121 2.60 4.11 -1.45
N ILE A 122 2.43 5.42 -1.31
CA ILE A 122 1.28 6.20 -1.77
C ILE A 122 1.75 7.21 -2.84
N PRO A 123 1.45 6.95 -4.12
CA PRO A 123 1.81 7.85 -5.22
C PRO A 123 1.04 9.16 -5.21
N SER A 124 1.64 10.20 -5.80
CA SER A 124 0.91 11.42 -6.15
C SER A 124 0.39 11.30 -7.58
N CYS A 125 -0.89 11.64 -7.82
CA CYS A 125 -1.40 11.75 -9.20
C CYS A 125 -2.50 12.81 -9.36
N THR A 126 -2.63 13.71 -8.38
CA THR A 126 -3.81 14.59 -8.21
C THR A 126 -3.46 16.07 -8.17
N GLY A 127 -2.17 16.42 -8.07
CA GLY A 127 -1.72 17.82 -8.08
C GLY A 127 -2.12 18.62 -6.83
N ASP A 128 -2.54 17.95 -5.75
CA ASP A 128 -3.13 18.54 -4.54
C ASP A 128 -2.34 18.19 -3.27
N VAL A 129 -1.08 17.80 -3.46
CA VAL A 129 -0.13 17.43 -2.41
C VAL A 129 -0.67 16.41 -1.39
N HIS A 130 -1.54 15.50 -1.86
CA HIS A 130 -2.23 14.45 -1.09
C HIS A 130 -3.35 14.93 -0.15
N THR A 131 -3.79 16.18 -0.28
CA THR A 131 -4.72 16.81 0.68
C THR A 131 -6.10 17.15 0.12
N GLY A 132 -6.25 17.15 -1.21
CA GLY A 132 -7.49 17.53 -1.88
C GLY A 132 -8.59 16.47 -1.83
N ASP A 133 -9.84 16.92 -1.82
CA ASP A 133 -11.01 16.09 -2.09
C ASP A 133 -12.08 16.87 -2.87
N ALA A 134 -11.70 17.35 -4.04
CA ALA A 134 -12.56 18.14 -4.90
C ALA A 134 -12.34 17.82 -6.38
N ARG A 135 -13.36 18.11 -7.17
CA ARG A 135 -13.25 18.28 -8.61
C ARG A 135 -13.20 19.78 -8.86
N VAL A 136 -12.11 20.25 -9.46
CA VAL A 136 -11.84 21.69 -9.60
C VAL A 136 -11.79 22.05 -11.07
N ASP A 137 -12.60 23.02 -11.48
CA ASP A 137 -12.59 23.60 -12.81
C ASP A 137 -11.63 24.80 -12.85
N TYR A 138 -10.54 24.67 -13.61
CA TYR A 138 -9.57 25.74 -13.86
C TYR A 138 -9.83 26.45 -15.21
N GLY A 139 -11.05 26.34 -15.73
CA GLY A 139 -11.57 27.02 -16.91
C GLY A 139 -11.36 26.25 -18.22
N SER A 140 -10.12 25.90 -18.56
CA SER A 140 -9.82 25.08 -19.75
C SER A 140 -9.60 23.60 -19.43
N VAL A 141 -9.58 23.27 -18.15
CA VAL A 141 -9.21 21.96 -17.69
C VAL A 141 -9.86 21.72 -16.35
N GLU A 142 -10.37 20.53 -16.18
CA GLU A 142 -10.94 20.09 -14.92
C GLU A 142 -10.03 19.01 -14.32
N VAL A 143 -9.79 19.12 -13.01
CA VAL A 143 -8.86 18.27 -12.30
C VAL A 143 -9.53 17.61 -11.11
N GLU A 144 -9.39 16.29 -11.03
CA GLU A 144 -9.79 15.50 -9.87
C GLU A 144 -8.69 15.56 -8.81
N GLN A 145 -8.79 16.54 -7.91
CA GLN A 145 -7.95 16.69 -6.73
C GLN A 145 -8.47 15.77 -5.63
N ARG A 146 -8.15 14.47 -5.72
CA ARG A 146 -8.64 13.39 -4.82
C ARG A 146 -7.55 12.80 -3.92
N GLY A 147 -6.47 13.53 -3.68
CA GLY A 147 -5.31 13.09 -2.91
C GLY A 147 -5.67 12.56 -1.52
N TRP A 148 -6.61 13.20 -0.83
CA TRP A 148 -7.11 12.73 0.47
C TRP A 148 -7.81 11.38 0.36
N GLN A 149 -8.67 11.20 -0.64
CA GLN A 149 -9.39 9.93 -0.85
C GLN A 149 -8.44 8.80 -1.23
N ASN A 150 -7.45 9.10 -2.07
CA ASN A 150 -6.40 8.17 -2.47
C ASN A 150 -5.55 7.74 -1.27
N ALA A 151 -5.06 8.70 -0.47
CA ALA A 151 -4.30 8.45 0.74
C ALA A 151 -5.11 7.62 1.75
N ARG A 152 -6.37 8.01 2.01
CA ARG A 152 -7.27 7.29 2.93
C ARG A 152 -7.45 5.84 2.51
N ALA A 153 -7.74 5.57 1.23
CA ALA A 153 -7.90 4.20 0.75
C ALA A 153 -6.64 3.34 0.95
N ALA A 154 -5.46 3.92 0.69
CA ALA A 154 -4.19 3.25 0.89
C ALA A 154 -3.90 2.96 2.38
N LEU A 155 -4.17 3.94 3.26
CA LEU A 155 -4.00 3.79 4.71
C LEU A 155 -4.96 2.74 5.27
N GLU A 156 -6.24 2.82 4.93
CA GLU A 156 -7.24 1.85 5.38
C GLU A 156 -6.88 0.43 4.96
N ARG A 157 -6.42 0.23 3.72
CA ARG A 157 -5.95 -1.08 3.28
C ARG A 157 -4.65 -1.47 3.99
N GLY A 158 -3.72 -0.53 4.18
CA GLY A 158 -2.47 -0.75 4.89
C GLY A 158 -2.67 -1.20 6.34
N PHE A 159 -3.57 -0.55 7.08
CA PHE A 159 -3.88 -0.93 8.46
C PHE A 159 -4.77 -2.17 8.57
N ARG A 160 -5.50 -2.56 7.52
CA ARG A 160 -6.09 -3.91 7.45
C ARG A 160 -5.03 -4.99 7.25
N GLU A 161 -4.00 -4.69 6.47
CA GLU A 161 -2.87 -5.61 6.22
C GLU A 161 -1.96 -5.73 7.45
N PHE A 162 -1.71 -4.62 8.14
CA PHE A 162 -0.86 -4.52 9.32
C PHE A 162 -1.68 -3.94 10.48
N PRO A 163 -2.50 -4.76 11.18
CA PRO A 163 -3.48 -4.26 12.15
C PRO A 163 -2.90 -3.77 13.46
N SER A 164 -1.66 -4.13 13.80
CA SER A 164 -1.05 -3.74 15.08
C SER A 164 0.48 -3.63 14.98
N PRO A 165 0.99 -2.67 14.19
CA PRO A 165 2.41 -2.35 14.16
C PRO A 165 2.83 -1.73 15.51
N ALA A 166 3.98 -2.13 16.03
CA ALA A 166 4.58 -1.53 17.22
C ALA A 166 5.25 -0.18 16.91
N SER A 167 5.68 0.02 15.66
CA SER A 167 6.29 1.26 15.20
C SER A 167 5.78 1.62 13.81
N VAL A 168 5.37 2.87 13.64
CA VAL A 168 4.92 3.42 12.37
C VAL A 168 5.75 4.66 12.05
N LEU A 169 6.41 4.66 10.90
CA LEU A 169 7.03 5.85 10.33
C LEU A 169 6.11 6.38 9.21
N VAL A 170 5.59 7.60 9.38
CA VAL A 170 4.87 8.31 8.32
C VAL A 170 5.79 9.37 7.77
N THR A 171 6.09 9.31 6.47
CA THR A 171 7.04 10.23 5.83
C THR A 171 6.75 10.38 4.34
N GLY A 172 7.45 11.29 3.66
CA GLY A 172 7.31 11.49 2.23
C GLY A 172 8.30 12.51 1.68
N CYS A 173 8.37 12.59 0.36
CA CYS A 173 9.28 13.48 -0.36
C CYS A 173 8.51 14.60 -1.07
N SER A 174 9.01 15.84 -1.04
CA SER A 174 8.43 16.98 -1.77
C SER A 174 6.94 17.18 -1.41
N ALA A 175 6.02 17.14 -2.37
CA ALA A 175 4.57 17.13 -2.13
C ALA A 175 4.13 16.06 -1.10
N GLY A 176 4.79 14.89 -1.10
CA GLY A 176 4.55 13.84 -0.12
C GLY A 176 4.92 14.22 1.31
N SER A 177 5.84 15.17 1.52
CA SER A 177 6.13 15.67 2.87
C SER A 177 4.90 16.37 3.48
N VAL A 178 4.15 17.13 2.68
CA VAL A 178 2.87 17.75 3.10
C VAL A 178 1.83 16.67 3.40
N GLY A 179 1.64 15.71 2.49
CA GLY A 179 0.72 14.59 2.67
C GLY A 179 0.98 13.79 3.95
N SER A 180 2.25 13.52 4.22
CA SER A 180 2.67 12.79 5.42
C SER A 180 2.36 13.56 6.72
N ALA A 181 2.56 14.88 6.73
CA ALA A 181 2.24 15.73 7.88
C ALA A 181 0.72 15.84 8.12
N CYS A 182 -0.06 16.11 7.08
CA CYS A 182 -1.52 16.29 7.18
C CYS A 182 -2.26 14.99 7.53
N THR A 183 -1.73 13.84 7.11
CA THR A 183 -2.30 12.53 7.44
C THR A 183 -2.00 12.14 8.87
N SER A 184 -0.79 12.44 9.37
CA SER A 184 -0.36 12.04 10.72
C SER A 184 -1.23 12.64 11.82
N THR A 185 -1.70 13.89 11.65
CA THR A 185 -2.55 14.58 12.63
C THR A 185 -4.00 14.10 12.63
N ARG A 186 -4.51 13.58 11.51
CA ARG A 186 -5.88 13.04 11.43
C ARG A 186 -5.96 11.56 11.82
N SER A 187 -4.89 10.80 11.62
CA SER A 187 -4.81 9.40 12.07
C SER A 187 -4.79 9.27 13.60
N SER A 188 -4.26 10.26 14.32
CA SER A 188 -4.34 10.31 15.79
C SER A 188 -5.76 10.53 16.33
N ASP A 189 -6.67 11.06 15.50
CA ASP A 189 -8.10 11.15 15.84
C ASP A 189 -8.86 9.87 15.48
N ALA A 190 -8.45 9.16 14.41
CA ALA A 190 -9.07 7.91 13.98
C ALA A 190 -8.78 6.71 14.91
N THR A 191 -7.80 6.81 15.82
CA THR A 191 -7.56 5.84 16.89
C THR A 191 -8.44 6.06 18.12
N ARG A 192 -9.23 7.14 18.16
CA ARG A 192 -10.36 7.23 19.09
C ARG A 192 -11.57 6.57 18.42
N PRO A 193 -12.14 5.50 18.99
CA PRO A 193 -13.42 5.00 18.50
C PRO A 193 -14.43 6.15 18.54
N LEU A 194 -15.16 6.34 17.44
CA LEU A 194 -16.34 7.20 17.41
C LEU A 194 -17.27 6.69 18.52
N ALA A 195 -17.46 7.50 19.55
CA ALA A 195 -18.47 7.29 20.58
C ALA A 195 -19.86 7.69 20.05
#